data_AF-A0A1R1M439-F1
#
_entry.id   AF-A0A1R1M439-F1
#
_cell.length_a   1.000
_cell.length_b   1.000
_cell.length_c   1.000
_cell.angle_alpha   90.00
_cell.angle_beta   90.00
_cell.angle_gamma   90.00
#
_symmetry.space_group_name_H-M   'P 1'
#
loop_
_entity.id
_entity.type
_entity.pdbx_description
1 polymer ?
#
loop_
_entity_poly.entity_id
_entity_poly.type
_entity_poly.pdbx_seq_one_letter_code
_entity_poly.pdbx_strand_id
1 'polypeptide(L)'
;MEESVERRELVIRRAPRFAPFLVGGAVLGFIVAGILVLARPEDPQYTPAAALGFFAMLFGVIGVGLGALLALALDRRSHRRARRGSADEVTGTMR
;
A
#
# COMPACT_ATOMS: atom_id res chain seq x y z
N MET A 1 44.49 25.99 0.48
CA MET A 1 43.70 24.91 -0.16
C MET A 1 42.38 24.87 0.57
N GLU A 2 41.40 25.64 0.08
CA GLU A 2 40.02 25.62 0.59
C GLU A 2 39.28 24.50 -0.13
N GLU A 3 38.96 23.44 0.58
CA GLU A 3 38.10 22.39 0.06
C GLU A 3 36.65 22.82 0.29
N SER A 4 36.02 23.39 -0.75
CA SER A 4 34.61 23.76 -0.71
C SER A 4 33.76 22.49 -0.71
N VAL A 5 33.32 22.06 0.47
CA VAL A 5 32.37 20.95 0.61
C VAL A 5 31.00 21.43 0.13
N GLU A 6 30.70 21.21 -1.15
CA GLU A 6 29.36 21.41 -1.73
C GLU A 6 28.42 20.36 -1.14
N ARG A 7 27.80 20.69 -0.01
CA ARG A 7 26.81 19.85 0.66
C ARG A 7 25.53 19.84 -0.17
N ARG A 8 25.44 18.91 -1.13
CA ARG A 8 24.22 18.64 -1.88
C ARG A 8 23.19 17.99 -0.96
N GLU A 9 22.18 18.76 -0.57
CA GLU A 9 20.95 18.28 0.05
C GLU A 9 20.23 17.33 -0.92
N LEU A 10 20.46 16.03 -0.75
CA LEU A 10 19.69 15.00 -1.44
C LEU A 10 18.37 14.82 -0.68
N VAL A 11 17.30 15.39 -1.22
CA VAL A 11 15.93 15.19 -0.72
C VAL A 11 15.57 13.70 -0.87
N ILE A 12 15.74 12.94 0.22
CA ILE A 12 15.26 11.56 0.28
C ILE A 12 13.73 11.60 0.32
N ARG A 13 13.10 11.49 -0.85
CA ARG A 13 11.67 11.18 -0.93
C ARG A 13 11.47 9.78 -0.34
N ARG A 14 11.02 9.69 0.91
CA ARG A 14 10.47 8.44 1.45
C ARG A 14 9.33 8.00 0.52
N ALA A 15 9.52 6.90 -0.20
CA ALA A 15 8.45 6.34 -1.02
C ALA A 15 7.26 6.00 -0.12
N PRO A 16 6.06 6.53 -0.40
CA PRO A 16 4.88 6.26 0.40
C PRO A 16 4.56 4.76 0.34
N ARG A 17 4.41 4.14 1.51
CA ARG A 17 4.28 2.68 1.66
C ARG A 17 2.85 2.22 1.35
N PHE A 18 2.42 2.39 0.11
CA PHE A 18 1.12 1.92 -0.35
C PHE A 18 1.11 0.40 -0.60
N ALA A 19 2.26 -0.18 -0.97
CA ALA A 19 2.37 -1.60 -1.36
C ALA A 19 1.72 -2.60 -0.37
N PRO A 20 1.90 -2.50 0.96
CA PRO A 20 1.27 -3.44 1.90
C PRO A 20 -0.26 -3.40 1.86
N PHE A 21 -0.87 -2.24 1.61
CA PHE A 21 -2.33 -2.11 1.54
C PHE A 21 -2.89 -2.67 0.24
N LEU A 22 -2.17 -2.48 -0.87
CA LEU A 22 -2.55 -3.05 -2.16
C LEU A 22 -2.49 -4.58 -2.08
N VAL A 23 -1.38 -5.12 -1.56
CA VAL A 23 -1.20 -6.58 -1.37
C VAL A 23 -2.22 -7.13 -0.40
N GLY A 24 -2.43 -6.47 0.75
CA GLY A 24 -3.43 -6.89 1.74
C GLY A 24 -4.85 -6.91 1.16
N GLY A 25 -5.21 -5.88 0.38
CA GLY A 25 -6.48 -5.83 -0.34
C GLY A 25 -6.63 -6.94 -1.37
N ALA A 26 -5.61 -7.20 -2.18
CA ALA A 26 -5.61 -8.29 -3.16
C ALA A 26 -5.80 -9.66 -2.49
N VAL A 27 -5.05 -9.92 -1.40
CA VAL A 27 -5.12 -11.16 -0.63
C VAL A 27 -6.51 -11.33 -0.02
N LEU A 28 -7.08 -10.27 0.57
CA LEU A 28 -8.44 -10.32 1.11
C LEU A 28 -9.47 -10.63 0.02
N GLY A 29 -9.36 -10.00 -1.16
CA GLY A 29 -10.20 -10.29 -2.31
C GLY A 29 -10.08 -11.74 -2.78
N PHE A 30 -8.87 -12.29 -2.83
CA PHE A 30 -8.61 -13.68 -3.17
C PHE A 30 -9.25 -14.66 -2.16
N ILE A 31 -9.18 -14.35 -0.86
CA ILE A 31 -9.84 -15.15 0.19
C ILE A 31 -11.36 -15.16 -0.01
N VAL A 32 -11.96 -13.99 -0.28
CA VAL A 32 -13.41 -13.87 -0.56
C VAL A 32 -13.78 -14.71 -1.79
N ALA A 33 -12.98 -14.67 -2.86
CA ALA A 33 -13.19 -15.50 -4.03
C ALA A 33 -13.18 -17.00 -3.69
N GLY A 34 -12.21 -17.46 -2.89
CA GLY A 34 -12.13 -18.84 -2.43
C GLY A 34 -13.37 -19.27 -1.66
N ILE A 35 -13.85 -18.44 -0.73
CA ILE A 35 -15.07 -18.71 0.04
C ILE A 35 -16.28 -18.85 -0.90
N LEU A 36 -16.42 -17.97 -1.90
CA LEU A 36 -17.54 -18.03 -2.85
C LEU A 36 -17.51 -19.25 -3.76
N VAL A 37 -16.31 -19.73 -4.13
CA VAL A 37 -16.18 -20.99 -4.88
C VAL A 37 -16.59 -22.18 -4.02
N LEU A 38 -16.15 -22.21 -2.76
CA LEU A 38 -16.47 -23.31 -1.84
C LEU A 38 -17.94 -23.32 -1.39
N ALA A 39 -18.58 -22.15 -1.33
CA ALA A 39 -19.99 -22.02 -0.98
C ALA A 39 -20.94 -22.32 -2.15
N ARG A 40 -20.43 -22.47 -3.37
CA ARG A 40 -21.25 -22.77 -4.54
C ARG A 40 -21.65 -24.25 -4.58
N PRO A 41 -22.86 -24.57 -5.06
CA PRO A 41 -23.19 -25.94 -5.44
C PRO A 41 -22.36 -26.36 -6.65
N GLU A 42 -22.10 -27.67 -6.76
CA GLU A 42 -21.38 -28.22 -7.92
C GLU A 42 -22.16 -27.96 -9.20
N ASP A 43 -21.48 -27.38 -10.19
CA ASP A 43 -22.04 -27.05 -11.49
C ASP A 43 -21.22 -27.76 -12.59
N PRO A 44 -21.83 -28.66 -13.38
CA PRO A 44 -21.14 -29.37 -14.44
C PRO A 44 -20.67 -28.45 -15.59
N GLN A 45 -21.20 -27.23 -15.71
CA GLN A 45 -20.82 -26.27 -16.75
C GLN A 45 -19.56 -25.47 -16.39
N TYR A 46 -19.21 -25.36 -15.10
CA TYR A 46 -18.09 -24.54 -14.64
C TYR A 46 -17.19 -25.28 -13.66
N THR A 47 -15.93 -25.46 -14.04
CA THR A 47 -14.95 -26.05 -13.12
C THR A 47 -14.66 -25.09 -11.95
N PRO A 48 -14.43 -25.61 -10.74
CA PRO A 48 -14.05 -24.80 -9.57
C PRO A 48 -12.82 -23.93 -9.83
N ALA A 49 -11.88 -24.41 -10.63
CA ALA A 49 -10.67 -23.66 -10.99
C ALA A 49 -10.98 -22.43 -11.86
N ALA A 50 -11.83 -22.58 -12.89
CA ALA A 50 -12.24 -21.46 -13.73
C ALA A 50 -13.05 -20.42 -12.93
N ALA A 51 -13.96 -20.91 -12.07
CA ALA A 51 -14.71 -20.10 -11.13
C ALA A 51 -13.80 -19.29 -10.17
N LEU A 52 -12.79 -19.95 -9.60
CA LEU A 52 -11.82 -19.33 -8.72
C LEU A 52 -11.02 -18.26 -9.43
N GLY A 53 -10.51 -18.53 -10.63
CA GLY A 53 -9.76 -17.54 -11.42
C GLY A 53 -10.58 -16.28 -11.71
N PHE A 54 -11.84 -16.45 -12.13
CA PHE A 54 -12.74 -15.32 -12.41
C PHE A 54 -13.03 -14.49 -11.16
N PHE A 55 -13.44 -15.13 -10.06
CA PHE A 55 -13.72 -14.40 -8.82
C PHE A 55 -12.46 -13.81 -8.20
N ALA A 56 -11.32 -14.50 -8.24
CA ALA A 56 -10.05 -13.99 -7.75
C ALA A 56 -9.63 -12.71 -8.49
N MET A 57 -9.81 -12.67 -9.82
CA MET A 57 -9.55 -11.46 -10.61
C MET A 57 -10.50 -10.33 -10.21
N LEU A 58 -11.81 -10.62 -10.16
CA LEU A 58 -12.84 -9.63 -9.83
C LEU A 58 -12.64 -9.03 -8.44
N PHE A 59 -12.61 -9.88 -7.41
CA PHE A 59 -12.45 -9.45 -6.02
C PHE A 59 -11.03 -8.97 -5.73
N GLY A 60 -10.01 -9.46 -6.44
CA GLY A 60 -8.64 -8.98 -6.35
C GLY A 60 -8.51 -7.53 -6.79
N VAL A 61 -9.06 -7.17 -7.96
CA VAL A 61 -9.06 -5.78 -8.45
C VAL A 61 -9.82 -4.85 -7.50
N ILE A 62 -11.01 -5.27 -7.05
CA ILE A 62 -11.81 -4.51 -6.07
C ILE A 62 -11.02 -4.35 -4.76
N GLY A 63 -10.41 -5.43 -4.26
CA GLY A 63 -9.63 -5.45 -3.04
C GLY A 63 -8.42 -4.51 -3.11
N VAL A 64 -7.67 -4.53 -4.22
CA VAL A 64 -6.56 -3.59 -4.47
C VAL A 64 -7.07 -2.15 -4.46
N GLY A 65 -8.21 -1.88 -5.13
CA GLY A 65 -8.82 -0.55 -5.16
C GLY A 65 -9.18 -0.05 -3.75
N LEU A 66 -9.86 -0.88 -2.95
CA LEU A 66 -10.20 -0.56 -1.56
C LEU A 66 -8.95 -0.39 -0.69
N GLY A 67 -7.95 -1.25 -0.87
CA GLY A 67 -6.65 -1.16 -0.19
C GLY A 67 -5.95 0.16 -0.51
N ALA A 68 -5.90 0.56 -1.78
CA ALA A 68 -5.33 1.84 -2.20
C ALA A 68 -6.10 3.04 -1.61
N LEU A 69 -7.43 3.00 -1.58
CA LEU A 69 -8.25 4.04 -0.95
C LEU A 69 -7.97 4.16 0.56
N LEU A 70 -7.88 3.04 1.27
CA LEU A 70 -7.49 2.99 2.68
C LEU A 70 -6.11 3.58 2.91
N ALA A 71 -5.15 3.21 2.05
CA ALA A 71 -3.79 3.69 2.13
C ALA A 71 -3.71 5.20 1.90
N LEU A 72 -4.46 5.74 0.92
CA LEU A 72 -4.57 7.17 0.67
C LEU A 72 -5.25 7.91 1.83
N ALA A 73 -6.27 7.33 2.45
CA ALA A 73 -6.94 7.90 3.62
C ALA A 73 -6.00 7.99 4.83
N LEU A 74 -5.17 6.96 5.06
CA LEU A 74 -4.18 6.93 6.13
C LEU A 74 -3.00 7.87 5.85
N ASP A 75 -2.53 7.92 4.61
CA ASP A 75 -1.45 8.81 4.20
C ASP A 75 -1.86 10.29 4.36
N ARG A 76 -3.10 10.64 4.00
CA ARG A 76 -3.69 11.96 4.27
C ARG A 76 -3.71 12.32 5.75
N ARG A 77 -3.92 11.37 6.66
CA ARG A 77 -3.84 11.59 8.11
C ARG A 77 -2.39 11.73 8.59
N SER A 78 -1.49 10.93 8.01
CA SER A 78 -0.05 10.94 8.33
C SER A 78 0.60 12.28 7.96
N HIS A 79 0.32 12.82 6.77
CA HIS A 79 0.82 14.14 6.36
C HIS A 79 0.40 15.28 7.29
N ARG A 80 -0.79 15.20 7.90
CA ARG A 80 -1.24 16.18 8.92
C ARG A 80 -0.50 16.04 10.24
N ARG A 81 -0.03 14.84 10.59
CA ARG A 81 0.66 14.55 11.87
C ARG A 81 2.17 14.74 11.79
N ALA A 82 2.78 14.44 10.63
CA ALA A 82 4.23 14.56 10.41
C ALA A 82 4.75 16.02 10.47
N ARG A 83 3.90 17.02 10.26
CA ARG A 83 4.28 18.43 10.47
C ARG A 83 4.62 18.78 11.92
N ARG A 84 4.34 17.91 12.89
CA ARG A 84 4.62 18.15 14.32
C ARG A 84 5.92 17.51 14.83
N GLY A 85 6.68 16.77 14.01
CA GLY A 85 7.78 15.92 14.50
C GLY A 85 9.12 16.06 13.78
N SER A 86 9.40 17.18 13.12
CA SER A 86 10.69 17.37 12.41
C SER A 86 11.30 18.76 12.60
N ALA A 87 10.87 19.48 13.64
CA ALA A 87 11.56 20.67 14.12
C ALA A 87 12.33 20.32 15.40
N ASP A 88 13.19 19.30 15.34
CA ASP A 88 14.38 19.32 16.20
C ASP A 88 15.46 20.03 15.40
N GLU A 89 15.41 21.34 15.57
CA GLU A 89 16.46 22.30 15.30
C GLU A 89 17.76 21.80 15.95
N VAL A 90 18.63 21.13 15.19
CA VAL A 90 20.03 20.94 15.61
C VAL A 90 20.76 22.24 15.32
N THR A 91 20.48 23.26 16.15
CA THR A 91 21.36 24.40 16.36
C THR A 91 22.59 23.90 17.10
N GLY A 92 23.51 23.32 16.32
CA GLY A 92 24.85 22.97 16.75
C GLY A 92 25.75 24.19 16.56
N THR A 93 25.66 25.14 17.50
CA THR A 93 26.68 26.17 17.68
C THR A 93 28.00 25.47 18.00
N MET A 94 29.00 25.55 17.12
CA MET A 94 30.37 25.34 17.57
C MET A 94 31.35 26.24 16.83
N ARG A 95 32.04 26.97 17.71
CA ARG A 95 33.13 27.92 17.58
C ARG A 95 34.23 27.50 16.61
#